data_AF-A0A7K8XA64-F1
#
_entry.id   AF-A0A7K8XA64-F1
#
_cell.length_a   1.000
_cell.length_b   1.000
_cell.length_c   1.000
_cell.angle_alpha   90.00
_cell.angle_beta   90.00
_cell.angle_gamma   90.00
#
_symmetry.space_group_name_H-M   'P 1'
#
loop_
_entity.id
_entity.type
_entity.pdbx_description
1 polymer ?
#
loop_
_entity_poly.entity_id
_entity_poly.type
_entity_poly.pdbx_seq_one_letter_code
_entity_poly.pdbx_strand_id
1 'polypeptide(L)'
;QSPASAGQDIQEQSEDKSAPGSQPSATAPMEQPSAQLEPAVCDISEELSRQLEDIIKTYGSATSLVEKESAATGVDRPDKGEPGSAEDVEYEDASEGTEKEKLASGDASRAKEPSTTKEQKLEKKILKGLGKYLWKEATLLMQSLNKLNTPEEKLDLLFKKYAELLEEHRAEQKKLKYLQKRQAQITKEKDQLQSEHSRAILARSKLESLCRELQRHNKNLKEETIQRAREEDEKRKEITNHFQGTLSEIQAQIEQQSERNMKLCQENTELAEKLKSIIDQYELREEHLDKIFKHRELQQKLVDAKLEQSQELMKEAEERHQKEKEYLLNQAAEWKLQAKMLKEQETVLQAQVT
;
A
#
# COMPACT_ATOMS: atom_id res chain seq x y z
N GLN A 1 24.58 10.89 -47.68
CA GLN A 1 24.35 10.36 -49.04
C GLN A 1 23.14 9.46 -48.96
N SER A 2 22.04 9.86 -49.60
CA SER A 2 20.90 9.00 -49.92
C SER A 2 21.32 7.92 -50.94
N PRO A 3 20.46 6.93 -51.26
CA PRO A 3 19.38 7.22 -52.20
C PRO A 3 18.02 6.61 -51.84
N ALA A 4 17.00 7.37 -52.26
CA ALA A 4 15.64 6.91 -52.48
C ALA A 4 15.57 6.06 -53.76
N SER A 5 14.57 5.18 -53.87
CA SER A 5 14.20 4.55 -55.13
C SER A 5 12.69 4.63 -55.34
N ALA A 6 12.34 5.05 -56.55
CA ALA A 6 11.00 5.30 -57.06
C ALA A 6 10.47 4.11 -57.86
N GLY A 7 9.16 4.12 -58.13
CA GLY A 7 8.45 3.32 -59.13
C GLY A 7 6.94 3.52 -58.93
N GLN A 8 6.28 4.43 -59.64
CA GLN A 8 5.77 4.40 -61.03
C GLN A 8 4.31 3.93 -61.14
N ASP A 9 3.59 4.79 -61.88
CA ASP A 9 2.22 4.80 -62.38
C ASP A 9 1.59 3.46 -62.80
N ILE A 10 0.25 3.38 -62.76
CA ILE A 10 -0.59 3.38 -63.96
C ILE A 10 -2.07 3.62 -63.59
N GLN A 11 -2.65 4.53 -64.36
CA GLN A 11 -4.01 5.01 -64.42
C GLN A 11 -4.81 4.17 -65.42
N GLU A 12 -6.03 3.73 -65.08
CA GLU A 12 -7.08 3.50 -66.08
C GLU A 12 -8.46 3.85 -65.50
N GLN A 13 -9.15 4.69 -66.25
CA GLN A 13 -10.51 5.17 -66.03
C GLN A 13 -11.52 4.22 -66.69
N SER A 14 -12.68 4.05 -66.08
CA SER A 14 -13.94 4.00 -66.85
C SER A 14 -15.09 4.47 -65.98
N GLU A 15 -15.68 5.59 -66.40
CA GLU A 15 -16.99 6.09 -65.96
C GLU A 15 -18.08 5.25 -66.65
N ASP A 16 -19.14 4.90 -65.92
CA ASP A 16 -20.48 4.97 -66.51
C ASP A 16 -21.50 5.39 -65.44
N LYS A 17 -22.43 6.24 -65.85
CA LYS A 17 -23.33 7.04 -65.02
C LYS A 17 -24.73 6.92 -65.60
N SER A 18 -25.71 6.42 -64.83
CA SER A 18 -27.14 6.74 -65.00
C SER A 18 -27.98 6.29 -63.79
N ALA A 19 -28.82 7.20 -63.30
CA ALA A 19 -29.74 7.11 -62.16
C ALA A 19 -31.19 6.73 -62.63
N PRO A 20 -32.27 6.98 -61.86
CA PRO A 20 -32.68 6.44 -60.55
C PRO A 20 -34.09 5.79 -60.57
N GLY A 21 -34.39 5.01 -59.52
CA GLY A 21 -35.72 4.96 -58.87
C GLY A 21 -36.86 4.18 -59.53
N SER A 22 -37.38 3.17 -58.81
CA SER A 22 -38.83 2.92 -58.59
C SER A 22 -39.04 1.74 -57.64
N GLN A 23 -39.65 2.03 -56.49
CA GLN A 23 -40.42 1.10 -55.63
C GLN A 23 -41.90 1.16 -56.10
N PRO A 24 -42.81 0.18 -55.80
CA PRO A 24 -43.25 -0.05 -54.41
C PRO A 24 -43.86 -1.44 -54.02
N SER A 25 -44.09 -1.59 -52.70
CA SER A 25 -45.15 -2.41 -52.01
C SER A 25 -44.97 -3.94 -51.92
N ALA A 26 -45.29 -4.66 -50.82
CA ALA A 26 -45.84 -4.36 -49.49
C ALA A 26 -45.68 -5.57 -48.51
N THR A 27 -45.67 -5.26 -47.20
CA THR A 27 -46.20 -6.00 -46.01
C THR A 27 -45.69 -7.39 -45.59
N ALA A 28 -45.01 -7.45 -44.43
CA ALA A 28 -45.46 -8.10 -43.19
C ALA A 28 -44.50 -7.80 -42.00
N PRO A 29 -44.98 -7.73 -40.74
CA PRO A 29 -44.21 -7.20 -39.61
C PRO A 29 -43.36 -8.30 -38.94
N MET A 30 -42.06 -8.06 -38.76
CA MET A 30 -41.25 -8.83 -37.82
C MET A 30 -40.95 -8.02 -36.58
N GLU A 31 -41.28 -8.65 -35.46
CA GLU A 31 -40.99 -8.25 -34.09
C GLU A 31 -39.51 -7.87 -33.92
N GLN A 32 -39.26 -6.78 -33.20
CA GLN A 32 -37.95 -6.49 -32.63
C GLN A 32 -37.62 -7.52 -31.55
N PRO A 33 -36.40 -8.06 -31.52
CA PRO A 33 -35.76 -8.44 -30.28
C PRO A 33 -34.71 -7.39 -29.97
N SER A 34 -35.01 -6.62 -28.93
CA SER A 34 -34.11 -6.37 -27.81
C SER A 34 -32.73 -5.78 -28.16
N ALA A 35 -32.58 -4.50 -27.86
CA ALA A 35 -31.30 -3.91 -27.50
C ALA A 35 -30.63 -4.79 -26.42
N GLN A 36 -29.72 -5.66 -26.84
CA GLN A 36 -28.74 -6.23 -25.93
C GLN A 36 -27.71 -5.14 -25.68
N LEU A 37 -27.74 -4.62 -24.46
CA LEU A 37 -26.66 -3.87 -23.87
C LEU A 37 -25.38 -4.70 -24.03
N GLU A 38 -24.49 -4.24 -24.90
CA GLU A 38 -23.07 -4.57 -24.85
C GLU A 38 -22.63 -4.45 -23.38
N PRO A 39 -22.08 -5.50 -22.76
CA PRO A 39 -21.48 -5.33 -21.45
C PRO A 39 -20.35 -4.34 -21.68
N ALA A 40 -20.39 -3.21 -20.97
CA ALA A 40 -19.28 -2.30 -20.93
C ALA A 40 -18.02 -3.13 -20.65
N VAL A 41 -17.22 -3.35 -21.68
CA VAL A 41 -15.82 -3.71 -21.52
C VAL A 41 -15.26 -2.44 -20.91
N CYS A 42 -15.38 -2.32 -19.58
CA CYS A 42 -14.63 -1.31 -18.84
C CYS A 42 -13.21 -1.54 -19.29
N ASP A 43 -12.68 -0.56 -20.03
CA ASP A 43 -11.37 -0.66 -20.61
C ASP A 43 -10.43 -0.92 -19.44
N ILE A 44 -9.76 -2.09 -19.41
CA ILE A 44 -8.97 -2.52 -18.25
C ILE A 44 -7.93 -1.43 -17.89
N SER A 45 -7.51 -0.68 -18.90
CA SER A 45 -6.69 0.53 -18.78
C SER A 45 -7.37 1.66 -18.02
N GLU A 46 -8.67 1.90 -18.20
CA GLU A 46 -9.45 2.92 -17.49
C GLU A 46 -9.70 2.53 -16.02
N GLU A 47 -10.00 1.27 -15.73
CA GLU A 47 -10.16 0.77 -14.36
C GLU A 47 -8.83 0.81 -13.61
N LEU A 48 -7.73 0.39 -14.26
CA LEU A 48 -6.38 0.52 -13.72
C LEU A 48 -6.01 1.98 -13.45
N SER A 49 -6.36 2.89 -14.37
CA SER A 49 -6.11 4.32 -14.20
C SER A 49 -6.89 4.88 -13.00
N ARG A 50 -8.14 4.46 -12.82
CA ARG A 50 -8.95 4.79 -11.63
C ARG A 50 -8.33 4.28 -10.34
N GLN A 51 -7.90 3.01 -10.31
CA GLN A 51 -7.26 2.43 -9.14
C GLN A 51 -5.95 3.15 -8.79
N LEU A 52 -5.11 3.46 -9.78
CA LEU A 52 -3.88 4.23 -9.57
C LEU A 52 -4.17 5.64 -9.05
N GLU A 53 -5.20 6.30 -9.57
CA GLU A 53 -5.59 7.65 -9.15
C GLU A 53 -6.17 7.67 -7.73
N ASP A 54 -6.90 6.63 -7.32
CA ASP A 54 -7.37 6.47 -5.94
C ASP A 54 -6.21 6.20 -4.96
N ILE A 55 -5.18 5.45 -5.36
CA ILE A 55 -3.96 5.26 -4.57
C ILE A 55 -3.23 6.60 -4.39
N ILE A 56 -3.07 7.37 -5.47
CA ILE A 56 -2.43 8.68 -5.45
C ILE A 56 -3.24 9.68 -4.61
N LYS A 57 -4.57 9.67 -4.67
CA LYS A 57 -5.41 10.55 -3.83
C LYS A 57 -5.33 10.19 -2.36
N THR A 58 -5.39 8.90 -2.03
CA THR A 58 -5.42 8.42 -0.64
C THR A 58 -4.07 8.61 0.06
N TYR A 59 -2.96 8.41 -0.67
CA TYR A 59 -1.63 8.37 -0.07
C TYR A 59 -0.65 9.41 -0.61
N GLY A 60 -0.86 9.95 -1.82
CA GLY A 60 -0.02 10.98 -2.44
C GLY A 60 -0.20 12.40 -1.87
N SER A 61 -1.20 12.63 -1.01
CA SER A 61 -1.32 13.88 -0.25
C SER A 61 -0.19 14.06 0.78
N ALA A 62 0.55 13.00 1.13
CA ALA A 62 1.67 13.08 2.05
C ALA A 62 2.89 13.82 1.48
N THR A 63 3.14 13.73 0.17
CA THR A 63 4.29 14.38 -0.51
C THR A 63 4.09 15.88 -0.71
N SER A 64 2.85 16.34 -0.96
CA SER A 64 2.56 17.78 -1.09
C SER A 64 2.66 18.55 0.23
N LEU A 65 2.57 17.87 1.38
CA LEU A 65 2.72 18.51 2.69
C LEU A 65 4.20 18.79 3.01
N VAL A 66 5.09 17.85 2.64
CA VAL A 66 6.54 17.95 2.86
C VAL A 66 7.15 19.09 2.02
N GLU A 67 6.69 19.31 0.78
CA GLU A 67 7.14 20.44 -0.04
C GLU A 67 6.68 21.79 0.52
N LYS A 68 5.49 21.86 1.13
CA LYS A 68 4.91 23.11 1.65
C LYS A 68 5.53 23.56 2.98
N GLU A 69 6.04 22.64 3.79
CA GLU A 69 6.78 22.96 5.02
C GLU A 69 8.23 23.38 4.72
N SER A 70 8.86 22.82 3.68
CA SER A 70 10.22 23.22 3.27
C SER A 70 10.33 24.62 2.67
N ALA A 71 9.23 25.19 2.15
CA ALA A 71 9.19 26.53 1.58
C ALA A 71 8.93 27.66 2.61
N ALA A 72 8.47 27.33 3.82
CA ALA A 72 7.99 28.32 4.80
C ALA A 72 9.03 28.76 5.83
N THR A 73 10.28 28.27 5.77
CA THR A 73 11.32 28.68 6.72
C THR A 73 12.67 28.88 6.03
N GLY A 74 12.70 29.81 5.07
CA GLY A 74 13.93 30.36 4.54
C GLY A 74 14.42 31.54 5.39
N VAL A 75 15.36 31.29 6.31
CA VAL A 75 16.30 32.30 6.82
C VAL A 75 17.71 31.68 6.86
N ASP A 76 18.58 32.25 6.04
CA ASP A 76 20.01 31.94 5.88
C ASP A 76 20.85 32.05 7.16
N ARG A 77 21.79 31.11 7.35
CA ARG A 77 23.24 31.44 7.51
C ARG A 77 24.15 30.21 7.32
N PRO A 78 25.38 30.40 6.79
CA PRO A 78 26.30 29.31 6.43
C PRO A 78 27.40 29.07 7.49
N ASP A 79 27.94 27.85 7.56
CA ASP A 79 29.37 27.50 7.39
C ASP A 79 29.74 26.12 8.02
N LYS A 80 30.50 25.33 7.23
CA LYS A 80 31.48 24.26 7.52
C LYS A 80 31.22 23.07 8.48
N GLY A 81 31.50 21.88 7.92
CA GLY A 81 32.43 20.89 8.51
C GLY A 81 31.87 19.47 8.74
N GLU A 82 32.26 18.51 7.90
CA GLU A 82 32.23 17.05 8.15
C GLU A 82 33.17 16.63 9.32
N PRO A 83 33.23 15.34 9.74
CA PRO A 83 32.17 14.35 9.94
C PRO A 83 32.16 13.85 11.42
N GLY A 84 31.03 13.30 11.85
CA GLY A 84 30.84 12.77 13.20
C GLY A 84 31.66 11.51 13.48
N SER A 85 32.52 11.58 14.49
CA SER A 85 33.06 10.45 15.24
C SER A 85 32.07 10.08 16.34
N ALA A 86 31.73 8.81 16.47
CA ALA A 86 31.07 8.26 17.64
C ALA A 86 31.45 6.78 17.78
N GLU A 87 32.64 6.52 18.32
CA GLU A 87 32.92 5.27 19.03
C GLU A 87 32.51 5.43 20.49
N ASP A 88 31.64 4.51 20.91
CA ASP A 88 31.52 3.87 22.23
C ASP A 88 32.00 4.63 23.48
N VAL A 89 31.03 5.06 24.28
CA VAL A 89 31.16 5.02 25.74
C VAL A 89 29.85 4.51 26.32
N GLU A 90 29.85 3.23 26.70
CA GLU A 90 28.87 2.61 27.60
C GLU A 90 28.78 3.41 28.90
N TYR A 91 27.57 3.76 29.30
CA TYR A 91 27.23 4.04 30.69
C TYR A 91 25.89 3.37 30.99
N GLU A 92 25.96 2.18 31.59
CA GLU A 92 24.85 1.53 32.26
C GLU A 92 24.51 2.33 33.54
N ASP A 93 23.34 2.95 33.58
CA ASP A 93 22.74 3.45 34.83
C ASP A 93 21.47 2.63 35.11
N ALA A 94 21.68 1.57 35.89
CA ALA A 94 20.62 0.73 36.42
C ALA A 94 19.87 1.47 37.53
N SER A 95 18.75 2.10 37.17
CA SER A 95 17.71 2.45 38.12
C SER A 95 16.81 1.23 38.34
N GLU A 96 16.83 0.72 39.56
CA GLU A 96 15.72 0.77 40.52
C GLU A 96 15.57 -0.55 41.30
N GLY A 97 15.75 -0.48 42.62
CA GLY A 97 15.52 -1.62 43.48
C GLY A 97 15.92 -1.42 44.93
N THR A 98 15.08 -0.71 45.67
CA THR A 98 14.94 -0.79 47.14
C THR A 98 15.83 0.14 47.97
N GLU A 99 15.36 1.37 48.18
CA GLU A 99 15.66 2.09 49.43
C GLU A 99 14.38 2.55 50.15
N LYS A 100 14.36 2.21 51.44
CA LYS A 100 13.39 2.60 52.44
C LYS A 100 13.31 4.14 52.56
N GLU A 101 12.21 4.73 52.10
CA GLU A 101 11.80 6.03 52.62
C GLU A 101 10.91 5.85 53.85
N LYS A 102 11.47 6.20 55.01
CA LYS A 102 10.74 6.47 56.24
C LYS A 102 10.43 7.97 56.28
N LEU A 103 9.35 8.38 55.60
CA LEU A 103 8.75 9.70 55.77
C LEU A 103 7.67 9.62 56.84
N ALA A 104 7.95 10.21 58.00
CA ALA A 104 6.95 10.53 59.00
C ALA A 104 6.59 12.02 58.84
N SER A 105 5.39 12.27 58.31
CA SER A 105 4.68 13.54 58.44
C SER A 105 3.36 13.26 59.15
N GLY A 106 3.07 14.07 60.16
CA GLY A 106 1.78 14.11 60.82
C GLY A 106 1.83 13.82 62.31
N ASP A 107 2.28 14.79 63.10
CA ASP A 107 1.53 15.14 64.31
C ASP A 107 1.81 16.59 64.71
N ALA A 108 0.80 17.45 64.49
CA ALA A 108 0.71 18.76 65.11
C ALA A 108 -0.20 18.62 66.32
N SER A 109 0.29 19.09 67.46
CA SER A 109 -0.39 19.23 68.77
C SER A 109 -0.11 18.14 69.79
N ARG A 110 0.99 18.33 70.53
CA ARG A 110 0.84 18.43 71.99
C ARG A 110 1.92 19.32 72.57
N ALA A 111 1.47 20.51 72.97
CA ALA A 111 2.16 21.39 73.88
C ALA A 111 2.86 20.58 74.99
N LYS A 112 4.18 20.65 75.04
CA LYS A 112 4.96 20.38 76.24
C LYS A 112 5.80 21.63 76.48
N GLU A 113 5.32 22.47 77.38
CA GLU A 113 6.20 23.26 78.22
C GLU A 113 6.86 22.34 79.25
N PRO A 114 8.21 22.26 79.25
CA PRO A 114 8.93 21.94 80.47
C PRO A 114 10.12 22.89 80.69
N SER A 115 10.03 24.16 80.26
CA SER A 115 11.12 25.13 80.44
C SER A 115 11.13 25.75 81.84
N THR A 116 9.96 26.08 82.37
CA THR A 116 9.84 26.86 83.62
C THR A 116 10.46 26.17 84.84
N THR A 117 10.37 24.84 84.95
CA THR A 117 10.85 24.11 86.15
C THR A 117 12.38 23.99 86.22
N LYS A 118 13.08 23.90 85.08
CA LYS A 118 14.55 23.82 85.04
C LYS A 118 15.19 25.20 85.23
N GLU A 119 14.56 26.21 84.65
CA GLU A 119 14.97 27.61 84.74
C GLU A 119 14.83 28.11 86.20
N GLN A 120 13.69 27.87 86.85
CA GLN A 120 13.48 28.19 88.27
C GLN A 120 14.46 27.47 89.22
N LYS A 121 14.90 26.25 88.90
CA LYS A 121 15.87 25.49 89.71
C LYS A 121 17.28 26.05 89.58
N LEU A 122 17.64 26.59 88.42
CA LEU A 122 18.90 27.28 88.19
C LEU A 122 18.90 28.66 88.85
N GLU A 123 17.81 29.42 88.74
CA GLU A 123 17.63 30.70 89.43
C GLU A 123 17.78 30.58 90.94
N LYS A 124 17.13 29.58 91.56
CA LYS A 124 17.28 29.29 93.00
C LYS A 124 18.71 28.95 93.40
N LYS A 125 19.47 28.26 92.54
CA LYS A 125 20.90 27.96 92.78
C LYS A 125 21.76 29.23 92.68
N ILE A 126 21.48 30.09 91.71
CA ILE A 126 22.18 31.36 91.51
C ILE A 126 21.94 32.29 92.71
N LEU A 127 20.68 32.45 93.15
CA LEU A 127 20.33 33.26 94.33
C LEU A 127 21.07 32.79 95.60
N LYS A 128 21.11 31.47 95.83
CA LYS A 128 21.77 30.89 97.00
C LYS A 128 23.30 31.01 96.92
N GLY A 129 23.86 30.99 95.71
CA GLY A 129 25.30 31.24 95.45
C GLY A 129 25.68 32.70 95.69
N LEU A 130 24.89 33.64 95.18
CA LEU A 130 25.04 35.08 95.41
C LEU A 130 25.01 35.42 96.90
N GLY A 131 24.04 34.88 97.66
CA GLY A 131 23.96 35.13 99.10
C GLY A 131 25.20 34.66 99.88
N LYS A 132 25.81 33.53 99.49
CA LYS A 132 27.07 33.05 100.09
C LYS A 132 28.27 33.92 99.73
N TYR A 133 28.33 34.42 98.50
CA TYR A 133 29.38 35.35 98.05
C TYR A 133 29.31 36.66 98.83
N LEU A 134 28.11 37.24 98.91
CA LEU A 134 27.86 38.52 99.60
C LEU A 134 28.24 38.44 101.09
N TRP A 135 27.93 37.33 101.77
CA TRP A 135 28.33 37.12 103.16
C TRP A 135 29.84 37.03 103.36
N LYS A 136 30.56 36.36 102.43
CA LYS A 136 32.04 36.30 102.46
C LYS A 136 32.66 37.68 102.23
N GLU A 137 32.18 38.43 101.25
CA GLU A 137 32.66 39.78 100.94
C GLU A 137 32.46 40.73 102.13
N ALA A 138 31.26 40.69 102.74
CA ALA A 138 30.93 41.49 103.91
C ALA A 138 31.83 41.15 105.11
N THR A 139 32.12 39.86 105.32
CA THR A 139 33.02 39.40 106.39
C THR A 139 34.46 39.88 106.15
N LEU A 140 34.95 39.82 104.91
CA LEU A 140 36.29 40.26 104.54
C LEU A 140 36.46 41.78 104.70
N LEU A 141 35.44 42.56 104.33
CA LEU A 141 35.42 44.02 104.53
C LEU A 141 35.43 44.39 106.02
N MET A 142 34.66 43.67 106.85
CA MET A 142 34.67 43.88 108.29
C MET A 142 36.07 43.64 108.89
N GLN A 143 36.75 42.59 108.43
CA GLN A 143 38.11 42.27 108.87
C GLN A 143 39.15 43.31 108.43
N SER A 144 39.00 43.93 107.25
CA SER A 144 39.92 44.99 106.81
C SER A 144 39.70 46.30 107.57
N LEU A 145 38.46 46.65 107.89
CA LEU A 145 38.14 47.82 108.72
C LEU A 145 38.66 47.69 110.16
N ASN A 146 38.66 46.49 110.74
CA ASN A 146 39.19 46.25 112.08
C ASN A 146 40.72 46.39 112.21
N LYS A 147 41.46 46.41 111.09
CA LYS A 147 42.93 46.57 111.06
C LYS A 147 43.39 48.04 111.09
N LEU A 148 42.47 48.98 110.94
CA LEU A 148 42.71 50.42 110.95
C LEU A 148 42.42 50.97 112.35
N ASN A 149 43.30 51.83 112.86
CA ASN A 149 43.22 52.28 114.26
C ASN A 149 42.54 53.63 114.42
N THR A 150 42.49 54.45 113.36
CA THR A 150 41.84 55.76 113.37
C THR A 150 40.47 55.69 112.67
N PRO A 151 39.46 56.41 113.18
CA PRO A 151 38.14 56.47 112.53
C PRO A 151 38.22 57.10 111.12
N GLU A 152 39.15 58.03 110.90
CA GLU A 152 39.37 58.68 109.60
C GLU A 152 39.85 57.69 108.53
N GLU A 153 40.81 56.79 108.84
CA GLU A 153 41.30 55.77 107.90
C GLU A 153 40.20 54.76 107.50
N LYS A 154 39.35 54.36 108.45
CA LYS A 154 38.21 53.45 108.18
C LYS A 154 37.22 54.08 107.21
N LEU A 155 36.98 55.37 107.38
CA LEU A 155 36.04 56.14 106.58
C LEU A 155 36.58 56.37 105.16
N ASP A 156 37.88 56.66 105.02
CA ASP A 156 38.57 56.73 103.73
C ASP A 156 38.58 55.40 102.97
N LEU A 157 38.82 54.28 103.66
CA LEU A 157 38.76 52.95 103.03
C LEU A 157 37.33 52.64 102.54
N LEU A 158 36.32 52.97 103.35
CA LEU A 158 34.91 52.76 102.98
C LEU A 158 34.52 53.62 101.77
N PHE A 159 34.96 54.88 101.72
CA PHE A 159 34.74 55.74 100.55
C PHE A 159 35.41 55.21 99.30
N LYS A 160 36.66 54.73 99.38
CA LYS A 160 37.34 54.08 98.25
C LYS A 160 36.58 52.86 97.76
N LYS A 161 36.16 51.98 98.67
CA LYS A 161 35.37 50.78 98.32
C LYS A 161 34.02 51.11 97.71
N TYR A 162 33.34 52.14 98.21
CA TYR A 162 32.09 52.61 97.64
C TYR A 162 32.29 53.22 96.24
N ALA A 163 33.36 54.00 96.04
CA ALA A 163 33.70 54.55 94.74
C ALA A 163 34.01 53.46 93.71
N GLU A 164 34.83 52.46 94.08
CA GLU A 164 35.13 51.27 93.26
C GLU A 164 33.83 50.54 92.87
N LEU A 165 32.96 50.25 93.83
CA LEU A 165 31.68 49.58 93.59
C LEU A 165 30.77 50.37 92.63
N LEU A 166 30.75 51.70 92.78
CA LEU A 166 29.94 52.57 91.95
C LEU A 166 30.50 52.67 90.52
N GLU A 167 31.82 52.64 90.34
CA GLU A 167 32.48 52.53 89.04
C GLU A 167 32.21 51.18 88.37
N GLU A 168 32.34 50.08 89.10
CA GLU A 168 32.02 48.73 88.61
C GLU A 168 30.56 48.65 88.16
N HIS A 169 29.62 49.12 88.98
CA HIS A 169 28.21 49.16 88.61
C HIS A 169 27.96 50.01 87.35
N ARG A 170 28.63 51.16 87.19
CA ARG A 170 28.55 51.96 85.96
C ARG A 170 29.12 51.23 84.75
N ALA A 171 30.23 50.50 84.92
CA ALA A 171 30.85 49.72 83.85
C ALA A 171 29.97 48.52 83.43
N GLU A 172 29.43 47.79 84.39
CA GLU A 172 28.46 46.71 84.16
C GLU A 172 27.19 47.21 83.49
N GLN A 173 26.66 48.36 83.93
CA GLN A 173 25.47 48.96 83.31
C GLN A 173 25.72 49.33 81.84
N LYS A 174 26.92 49.84 81.51
CA LYS A 174 27.33 50.08 80.11
C LYS A 174 27.41 48.77 79.32
N LYS A 175 28.00 47.73 79.90
CA LYS A 175 28.11 46.39 79.30
C LYS A 175 26.74 45.76 79.06
N LEU A 176 25.82 45.88 80.02
CA LEU A 176 24.44 45.39 79.91
C LEU A 176 23.71 46.07 78.75
N LYS A 177 23.78 47.41 78.66
CA LYS A 177 23.18 48.16 77.53
C LYS A 177 23.78 47.74 76.18
N TYR A 178 25.09 47.48 76.12
CA TYR A 178 25.75 46.98 74.92
C TYR A 178 25.25 45.57 74.54
N LEU A 179 25.20 44.65 75.50
CA LEU A 179 24.73 43.28 75.29
C LEU A 179 23.25 43.26 74.87
N GLN A 180 22.40 44.09 75.46
CA GLN A 180 20.99 44.23 75.04
C GLN A 180 20.86 44.71 73.59
N LYS A 181 21.65 45.71 73.18
CA LYS A 181 21.70 46.14 71.77
C LYS A 181 22.19 45.03 70.85
N ARG A 182 23.23 44.28 71.26
CA ARG A 182 23.75 43.16 70.50
C ARG A 182 22.73 42.04 70.37
N GLN A 183 21.99 41.72 71.43
CA GLN A 183 20.90 40.75 71.40
C GLN A 183 19.81 41.16 70.42
N ALA A 184 19.34 42.42 70.48
CA ALA A 184 18.34 42.93 69.55
C ALA A 184 18.80 42.86 68.09
N GLN A 185 20.09 43.14 67.83
CA GLN A 185 20.68 43.01 66.50
C GLN A 185 20.69 41.55 66.02
N ILE A 186 21.15 40.61 66.85
CA ILE A 186 21.18 39.18 66.52
C ILE A 186 19.77 38.65 66.26
N THR A 187 18.77 39.08 67.03
CA THR A 187 17.37 38.69 66.79
C THR A 187 16.89 39.16 65.42
N LYS A 188 17.18 40.41 65.03
CA LYS A 188 16.83 40.92 63.69
C LYS A 188 17.54 40.15 62.58
N GLU A 189 18.82 39.86 62.73
CA GLU A 189 19.60 39.07 61.76
C GLU A 189 19.04 37.65 61.63
N LYS A 190 18.65 37.02 62.76
CA LYS A 190 17.99 35.71 62.76
C LYS A 190 16.67 35.75 61.99
N ASP A 191 15.80 36.72 62.27
CA ASP A 191 14.49 36.83 61.61
C ASP A 191 14.66 37.10 60.11
N GLN A 192 15.64 37.93 59.73
CA GLN A 192 16.02 38.18 58.34
C GLN A 192 16.45 36.88 57.64
N LEU A 193 17.41 36.15 58.21
CA LEU A 193 17.88 34.87 57.65
C LEU A 193 16.77 33.82 57.58
N GLN A 194 15.87 33.78 58.57
CA GLN A 194 14.73 32.86 58.56
C GLN A 194 13.75 33.18 57.41
N SER A 195 13.51 34.47 57.15
CA SER A 195 12.67 34.90 56.02
C SER A 195 13.30 34.57 54.66
N GLU A 196 14.62 34.75 54.53
CA GLU A 196 15.39 34.40 53.34
C GLU A 196 15.39 32.89 53.10
N HIS A 197 15.59 32.10 54.16
CA HIS A 197 15.53 30.65 54.10
C HIS A 197 14.15 30.16 53.62
N SER A 198 13.07 30.73 54.17
CA SER A 198 11.70 30.40 53.75
C SER A 198 11.47 30.72 52.27
N ARG A 199 12.00 31.86 51.80
CA ARG A 199 11.94 32.25 50.38
C ARG A 199 12.74 31.31 49.49
N ALA A 200 13.92 30.88 49.93
CA ALA A 200 14.77 29.94 49.21
C ALA A 200 14.08 28.56 49.06
N ILE A 201 13.40 28.08 50.10
CA ILE A 201 12.62 26.82 50.04
C ILE A 201 11.52 26.90 48.97
N LEU A 202 10.76 27.99 48.93
CA LEU A 202 9.69 28.18 47.94
C LEU A 202 10.26 28.24 46.51
N ALA A 203 11.35 28.95 46.31
CA ALA A 203 12.05 29.00 45.02
C ALA A 203 12.55 27.60 44.61
N ARG A 204 13.12 26.83 45.54
CA ARG A 204 13.57 25.46 45.30
C ARG A 204 12.42 24.55 44.87
N SER A 205 11.30 24.58 45.60
CA SER A 205 10.11 23.78 45.28
C SER A 205 9.55 24.12 43.89
N LYS A 206 9.53 25.41 43.51
CA LYS A 206 9.09 25.83 42.17
C LYS A 206 10.01 25.31 41.07
N LEU A 207 11.33 25.40 41.26
CA LEU A 207 12.31 24.87 40.31
C LEU A 207 12.23 23.34 40.21
N GLU A 208 12.07 22.64 41.33
CA GLU A 208 11.87 21.19 41.34
C GLU A 208 10.63 20.77 40.53
N SER A 209 9.50 21.48 40.68
CA SER A 209 8.29 21.22 39.90
C SER A 209 8.53 21.42 38.40
N LEU A 210 9.14 22.55 38.03
CA LEU A 210 9.46 22.87 36.64
C LEU A 210 10.44 21.85 36.04
N CYS A 211 11.45 21.41 36.78
CA CYS A 211 12.37 20.37 36.33
C CYS A 211 11.64 19.05 36.08
N ARG A 212 10.72 18.63 36.98
CA ARG A 212 9.91 17.42 36.79
C ARG A 212 8.98 17.53 35.58
N GLU A 213 8.37 18.69 35.36
CA GLU A 213 7.53 18.97 34.20
C GLU A 213 8.33 18.93 32.90
N LEU A 214 9.50 19.57 32.87
CA LEU A 214 10.40 19.57 31.72
C LEU A 214 10.90 18.16 31.40
N GLN A 215 11.24 17.37 32.43
CA GLN A 215 11.64 15.97 32.26
C GLN A 215 10.48 15.13 31.69
N ARG A 216 9.26 15.31 32.19
CA ARG A 216 8.06 14.67 31.63
C ARG A 216 7.83 15.07 30.18
N HIS A 217 7.91 16.35 29.84
CA HIS A 217 7.74 16.82 28.46
C HIS A 217 8.81 16.26 27.53
N ASN A 218 10.08 16.22 27.95
CA ASN A 218 11.15 15.60 27.17
C ASN A 218 10.93 14.10 26.96
N LYS A 219 10.45 13.38 27.98
CA LYS A 219 10.12 11.96 27.85
C LYS A 219 8.97 11.76 26.85
N ASN A 220 7.87 12.50 27.01
CA ASN A 220 6.74 12.44 26.10
C ASN A 220 7.13 12.80 24.67
N LEU A 221 7.94 13.84 24.47
CA LEU A 221 8.39 14.25 23.13
C LEU A 221 9.23 13.17 22.44
N LYS A 222 10.11 12.47 23.18
CA LYS A 222 10.86 11.32 22.68
C LYS A 222 9.92 10.17 22.29
N GLU A 223 8.96 9.85 23.15
CA GLU A 223 7.95 8.82 22.90
C GLU A 223 7.10 9.16 21.66
N GLU A 224 6.61 10.39 21.53
CA GLU A 224 5.84 10.87 20.37
C GLU A 224 6.66 10.85 19.08
N THR A 225 7.95 11.18 19.14
CA THR A 225 8.84 11.15 17.97
C THR A 225 9.07 9.71 17.51
N ILE A 226 9.32 8.79 18.44
CA ILE A 226 9.45 7.36 18.13
C ILE A 226 8.12 6.81 17.59
N GLN A 227 7.00 7.19 18.20
CA GLN A 227 5.68 6.75 17.78
C GLN A 227 5.33 7.26 16.38
N ARG A 228 5.59 8.54 16.09
CA ARG A 228 5.39 9.12 14.74
C ARG A 228 6.25 8.43 13.69
N ALA A 229 7.51 8.13 14.01
CA ALA A 229 8.39 7.40 13.09
C ALA A 229 7.84 6.00 12.77
N ARG A 230 7.29 5.29 13.77
CA ARG A 230 6.63 3.98 13.56
C ARG A 230 5.40 4.10 12.67
N GLU A 231 4.54 5.08 12.92
CA GLU A 231 3.33 5.31 12.13
C GLU A 231 3.64 5.68 10.67
N GLU A 232 4.68 6.47 10.43
CA GLU A 232 5.14 6.77 9.07
C GLU A 232 5.69 5.54 8.35
N ASP A 233 6.47 4.70 9.05
CA ASP A 233 6.96 3.45 8.49
C ASP A 233 5.82 2.44 8.22
N GLU A 234 4.79 2.39 9.06
CA GLU A 234 3.58 1.61 8.81
C GLU A 234 2.82 2.11 7.58
N LYS A 235 2.61 3.43 7.44
CA LYS A 235 2.00 4.02 6.24
C LYS A 235 2.81 3.71 4.99
N ARG A 236 4.14 3.80 5.04
CA ARG A 236 5.01 3.42 3.92
C ARG A 236 4.84 1.95 3.54
N LYS A 237 4.75 1.06 4.53
CA LYS A 237 4.50 -0.38 4.30
C LYS A 237 3.12 -0.61 3.69
N GLU A 238 2.08 0.04 4.21
CA GLU A 238 0.72 -0.06 3.68
C GLU A 238 0.66 0.38 2.21
N ILE A 239 1.27 1.54 1.89
CA ILE A 239 1.36 2.05 0.51
C ILE A 239 2.09 1.04 -0.38
N THR A 240 3.25 0.56 0.06
CA THR A 240 4.07 -0.40 -0.70
C THR A 240 3.30 -1.70 -0.95
N ASN A 241 2.65 -2.25 0.09
CA ASN A 241 1.85 -3.46 -0.01
C ASN A 241 0.66 -3.26 -0.94
N HIS A 242 0.01 -2.10 -0.90
CA HIS A 242 -1.11 -1.81 -1.77
C HIS A 242 -0.68 -1.74 -3.24
N PHE A 243 0.40 -1.01 -3.55
CA PHE A 243 0.97 -0.98 -4.91
C PHE A 243 1.40 -2.37 -5.38
N GLN A 244 2.06 -3.15 -4.54
CA GLN A 244 2.46 -4.50 -4.88
C GLN A 244 1.25 -5.43 -5.11
N GLY A 245 0.20 -5.27 -4.31
CA GLY A 245 -1.08 -5.97 -4.49
C GLY A 245 -1.71 -5.64 -5.84
N THR A 246 -1.86 -4.35 -6.17
CA THR A 246 -2.42 -3.90 -7.44
C THR A 246 -1.58 -4.37 -8.64
N LEU A 247 -0.25 -4.31 -8.56
CA LEU A 247 0.64 -4.87 -9.60
C LEU A 247 0.41 -6.37 -9.80
N SER A 248 0.25 -7.12 -8.71
CA SER A 248 -0.02 -8.56 -8.75
C SER A 248 -1.39 -8.85 -9.40
N GLU A 249 -2.41 -8.03 -9.11
CA GLU A 249 -3.74 -8.13 -9.71
C GLU A 249 -3.71 -7.85 -11.22
N ILE A 250 -2.99 -6.80 -11.66
CA ILE A 250 -2.81 -6.50 -13.09
C ILE A 250 -2.13 -7.68 -13.78
N GLN A 251 -1.06 -8.21 -13.18
CA GLN A 251 -0.34 -9.34 -13.74
C GLN A 251 -1.23 -10.59 -13.85
N ALA A 252 -2.02 -10.87 -12.82
CA ALA A 252 -3.01 -11.94 -12.85
C ALA A 252 -4.07 -11.74 -13.95
N GLN A 253 -4.52 -10.50 -14.18
CA GLN A 253 -5.44 -10.18 -15.28
C GLN A 253 -4.81 -10.40 -16.66
N ILE A 254 -3.56 -9.97 -16.86
CA ILE A 254 -2.80 -10.20 -18.11
C ILE A 254 -2.64 -11.71 -18.36
N GLU A 255 -2.25 -12.47 -17.34
CA GLU A 255 -2.12 -13.93 -17.42
C GLU A 255 -3.46 -14.58 -17.79
N GLN A 256 -4.55 -14.16 -17.13
CA GLN A 256 -5.89 -14.66 -17.41
C GLN A 256 -6.35 -14.32 -18.84
N GLN A 257 -6.04 -13.12 -19.34
CA GLN A 257 -6.34 -12.74 -20.72
C GLN A 257 -5.52 -13.56 -21.72
N SER A 258 -4.24 -13.80 -21.44
CA SER A 258 -3.38 -14.65 -22.26
C SER A 258 -3.91 -16.08 -22.33
N GLU A 259 -4.40 -16.62 -21.21
CA GLU A 259 -4.98 -17.96 -21.14
C GLU A 259 -6.28 -18.05 -21.95
N ARG A 260 -7.15 -17.04 -21.87
CA ARG A 260 -8.36 -16.95 -22.71
C ARG A 260 -8.01 -16.88 -24.19
N ASN A 261 -7.02 -16.07 -24.57
CA ASN A 261 -6.57 -15.95 -25.96
C ASN A 261 -6.03 -17.30 -26.48
N MET A 262 -5.21 -17.98 -25.67
CA MET A 262 -4.69 -19.30 -26.01
C MET A 262 -5.80 -20.34 -26.20
N LYS A 263 -6.84 -20.32 -25.35
CA LYS A 263 -8.04 -21.16 -25.54
C LYS A 263 -8.77 -20.87 -26.84
N LEU A 264 -8.97 -19.59 -27.20
CA LEU A 264 -9.58 -19.23 -28.49
C LEU A 264 -8.75 -19.71 -29.69
N CYS A 265 -7.42 -19.60 -29.62
CA CYS A 265 -6.54 -20.15 -30.66
C CYS A 265 -6.66 -21.67 -30.78
N GLN A 266 -6.76 -22.38 -29.65
CA GLN A 266 -6.99 -23.83 -29.63
C GLN A 266 -8.34 -24.18 -30.27
N GLU A 267 -9.43 -23.53 -29.86
CA GLU A 267 -10.77 -23.75 -30.44
C GLU A 267 -10.80 -23.44 -31.94
N ASN A 268 -10.14 -22.37 -32.39
CA ASN A 268 -10.03 -22.04 -33.81
C ASN A 268 -9.28 -23.14 -34.59
N THR A 269 -8.20 -23.67 -34.01
CA THR A 269 -7.44 -24.78 -34.58
C THR A 269 -8.31 -26.03 -34.68
N GLU A 270 -9.05 -26.39 -33.63
CA GLU A 270 -9.98 -27.53 -33.64
C GLU A 270 -11.09 -27.37 -34.69
N LEU A 271 -11.62 -26.16 -34.86
CA LEU A 271 -12.63 -25.86 -35.89
C LEU A 271 -12.05 -25.99 -37.30
N ALA A 272 -10.83 -25.49 -37.51
CA ALA A 272 -10.12 -25.66 -38.79
C ALA A 272 -9.86 -27.14 -39.09
N GLU A 273 -9.48 -27.94 -38.10
CA GLU A 273 -9.32 -29.39 -38.24
C GLU A 273 -10.64 -30.10 -38.59
N LYS A 274 -11.76 -29.71 -37.95
CA LYS A 274 -13.09 -30.23 -38.27
C LYS A 274 -13.49 -29.90 -39.71
N LEU A 275 -13.28 -28.65 -40.14
CA LEU A 275 -13.56 -28.23 -41.51
C LEU A 275 -12.71 -29.01 -42.51
N LYS A 276 -11.41 -29.19 -42.23
CA LYS A 276 -10.52 -30.01 -43.05
C LYS A 276 -11.00 -31.45 -43.14
N SER A 277 -11.37 -32.07 -42.02
CA SER A 277 -11.91 -33.43 -42.02
C SER A 277 -13.18 -33.56 -42.86
N ILE A 278 -14.05 -32.56 -42.85
CA ILE A 278 -15.25 -32.54 -43.69
C ILE A 278 -14.86 -32.47 -45.17
N ILE A 279 -13.93 -31.59 -45.54
CA ILE A 279 -13.42 -31.47 -46.92
C ILE A 279 -12.84 -32.82 -47.37
N ASP A 280 -11.95 -33.43 -46.59
CA ASP A 280 -11.33 -34.73 -46.89
C ASP A 280 -12.39 -35.83 -47.09
N GLN A 281 -13.48 -35.80 -46.31
CA GLN A 281 -14.61 -36.74 -46.48
C GLN A 281 -15.38 -36.51 -47.79
N TYR A 282 -15.57 -35.25 -48.21
CA TYR A 282 -16.23 -34.92 -49.47
C TYR A 282 -15.36 -35.31 -50.66
N GLU A 283 -14.06 -35.03 -50.62
CA GLU A 283 -13.11 -35.45 -51.65
C GLU A 283 -13.14 -36.98 -51.83
N LEU A 284 -13.11 -37.74 -50.72
CA LEU A 284 -13.20 -39.19 -50.76
C LEU A 284 -14.54 -39.68 -51.36
N ARG A 285 -15.65 -39.00 -51.03
CA ARG A 285 -16.97 -39.33 -51.58
C ARG A 285 -17.05 -39.02 -53.07
N GLU A 286 -16.48 -37.90 -53.51
CA GLU A 286 -16.40 -37.51 -54.91
C GLU A 286 -15.59 -38.53 -55.71
N GLU A 287 -14.42 -38.95 -55.21
CA GLU A 287 -13.64 -40.03 -55.81
C GLU A 287 -14.44 -41.34 -55.95
N HIS A 288 -15.28 -41.66 -54.96
CA HIS A 288 -16.12 -42.85 -55.01
C HIS A 288 -17.23 -42.72 -56.07
N LEU A 289 -17.88 -41.55 -56.16
CA LEU A 289 -18.87 -41.28 -57.19
C LEU A 289 -18.25 -41.35 -58.59
N ASP A 290 -17.06 -40.79 -58.77
CA ASP A 290 -16.30 -40.86 -60.03
C ASP A 290 -16.03 -42.31 -60.45
N LYS A 291 -15.68 -43.18 -59.51
CA LYS A 291 -15.51 -44.63 -59.77
C LYS A 291 -16.83 -45.27 -60.21
N ILE A 292 -17.95 -44.91 -59.58
CA ILE A 292 -19.29 -45.40 -59.96
C ILE A 292 -19.67 -44.90 -61.36
N PHE A 293 -19.44 -43.62 -61.67
CA PHE A 293 -19.70 -43.04 -62.98
C PHE A 293 -18.92 -43.77 -64.08
N LYS A 294 -17.61 -43.95 -63.89
CA LYS A 294 -16.76 -44.72 -64.81
C LYS A 294 -17.26 -46.15 -64.99
N HIS A 295 -17.67 -46.81 -63.90
CA HIS A 295 -18.23 -48.16 -63.97
C HIS A 295 -19.54 -48.20 -64.78
N ARG A 296 -20.47 -47.27 -64.53
CA ARG A 296 -21.73 -47.18 -65.29
C ARG A 296 -21.51 -46.84 -66.75
N GLU A 297 -20.58 -45.94 -67.06
CA GLU A 297 -20.23 -45.59 -68.44
C GLU A 297 -19.69 -46.81 -69.20
N LEU A 298 -18.80 -47.59 -68.57
CA LEU A 298 -18.29 -48.83 -69.14
C LEU A 298 -19.40 -49.88 -69.33
N GLN A 299 -20.35 -49.99 -68.39
CA GLN A 299 -21.52 -50.86 -68.53
C GLN A 299 -22.43 -50.41 -69.68
N GLN A 300 -22.67 -49.10 -69.83
CA GLN A 300 -23.46 -48.56 -70.94
C GLN A 300 -22.81 -48.86 -72.28
N LYS A 301 -21.50 -48.58 -72.41
CA LYS A 301 -20.71 -48.92 -73.62
C LYS A 301 -20.79 -50.40 -73.96
N LEU A 302 -20.78 -51.29 -72.96
CA LEU A 302 -20.93 -52.73 -73.17
C LEU A 302 -22.32 -53.10 -73.71
N VAL A 303 -23.38 -52.46 -73.20
CA VAL A 303 -24.75 -52.68 -73.67
C VAL A 303 -24.91 -52.15 -75.10
N ASP A 304 -24.43 -50.94 -75.38
CA ASP A 304 -24.50 -50.33 -76.70
C ASP A 304 -23.75 -51.18 -77.74
N ALA A 305 -22.54 -51.66 -77.42
CA ALA A 305 -21.78 -52.55 -78.30
C ALA A 305 -22.50 -53.88 -78.58
N LYS A 306 -23.18 -54.47 -77.58
CA LYS A 306 -24.00 -55.68 -77.78
C LYS A 306 -25.22 -55.42 -78.66
N LEU A 307 -25.84 -54.25 -78.50
CA LEU A 307 -26.97 -53.83 -79.33
C LEU A 307 -26.52 -53.65 -80.78
N GLU A 308 -25.41 -52.94 -81.01
CA GLU A 308 -24.82 -52.72 -82.33
C GLU A 308 -24.45 -54.05 -83.01
N GLN A 309 -23.77 -54.96 -82.28
CA GLN A 309 -23.49 -56.31 -82.77
C GLN A 309 -24.77 -57.07 -83.18
N SER A 310 -25.83 -56.99 -82.37
CA SER A 310 -27.11 -57.65 -82.69
C SER A 310 -27.81 -57.02 -83.91
N GLN A 311 -27.73 -55.69 -84.07
CA GLN A 311 -28.27 -54.97 -85.22
C GLN A 311 -27.49 -55.32 -86.50
N GLU A 312 -26.17 -55.43 -86.42
CA GLU A 312 -25.32 -55.83 -87.54
C GLU A 312 -25.63 -57.26 -87.99
N LEU A 313 -25.73 -58.21 -87.07
CA LEU A 313 -26.14 -59.60 -87.39
C LEU A 313 -27.55 -59.68 -88.00
N MET A 314 -28.48 -58.86 -87.51
CA MET A 314 -29.83 -58.75 -88.09
C MET A 314 -29.76 -58.21 -89.51
N LYS A 315 -29.02 -57.12 -89.74
CA LYS A 315 -28.82 -56.53 -91.07
C LYS A 315 -28.15 -57.49 -92.04
N GLU A 316 -27.12 -58.22 -91.61
CA GLU A 316 -26.50 -59.27 -92.43
C GLU A 316 -27.48 -60.39 -92.79
N ALA A 317 -28.37 -60.77 -91.86
CA ALA A 317 -29.40 -61.75 -92.11
C ALA A 317 -30.46 -61.23 -93.09
N GLU A 318 -30.88 -59.97 -92.96
CA GLU A 318 -31.78 -59.30 -93.89
C GLU A 318 -31.14 -59.19 -95.29
N GLU A 319 -29.87 -58.82 -95.38
CA GLU A 319 -29.13 -58.75 -96.65
C GLU A 319 -28.98 -60.14 -97.29
N ARG A 320 -28.69 -61.19 -96.50
CA ARG A 320 -28.66 -62.57 -96.98
C ARG A 320 -30.03 -63.00 -97.51
N HIS A 321 -31.07 -62.78 -96.74
CA HIS A 321 -32.45 -63.08 -97.14
C HIS A 321 -32.88 -62.29 -98.38
N GLN A 322 -32.50 -61.01 -98.49
CA GLN A 322 -32.77 -60.19 -99.66
C GLN A 322 -32.04 -60.69 -100.90
N LYS A 323 -30.77 -61.07 -100.79
CA LYS A 323 -30.00 -61.70 -101.89
C LYS A 323 -30.61 -63.04 -102.33
N GLU A 324 -31.01 -63.89 -101.38
CA GLU A 324 -31.69 -65.16 -101.68
C GLU A 324 -33.04 -64.93 -102.37
N LYS A 325 -33.83 -63.97 -101.88
CA LYS A 325 -35.10 -63.57 -102.49
C LYS A 325 -34.91 -63.04 -103.91
N GLU A 326 -33.92 -62.18 -104.14
CA GLU A 326 -33.58 -61.67 -105.48
C GLU A 326 -33.11 -62.80 -106.42
N TYR A 327 -32.28 -63.72 -105.92
CA TYR A 327 -31.85 -64.89 -106.67
C TYR A 327 -33.03 -65.76 -107.10
N LEU A 328 -33.95 -66.09 -106.19
CA LEU A 328 -35.15 -66.86 -106.49
C LEU A 328 -36.09 -66.14 -107.47
N LEU A 329 -36.24 -64.81 -107.33
CA LEU A 329 -37.01 -63.99 -108.28
C LEU A 329 -36.40 -64.02 -109.69
N ASN A 330 -35.08 -63.89 -109.80
CA ASN A 330 -34.37 -63.98 -111.09
C ASN A 330 -34.53 -65.37 -111.72
N GLN A 331 -34.33 -66.43 -110.93
CA GLN A 331 -34.51 -67.79 -111.38
C GLN A 331 -35.97 -68.02 -111.85
N ALA A 332 -36.97 -67.58 -111.09
CA ALA A 332 -38.37 -67.65 -111.50
C ALA A 332 -38.66 -66.89 -112.81
N ALA A 333 -38.00 -65.74 -113.02
CA ALA A 333 -38.09 -64.98 -114.26
C ALA A 333 -37.45 -65.71 -115.45
N GLU A 334 -36.28 -66.34 -115.26
CA GLU A 334 -35.61 -67.18 -116.26
C GLU A 334 -36.44 -68.41 -116.63
N TRP A 335 -36.96 -69.16 -115.66
CA TRP A 335 -37.87 -70.28 -115.91
C TRP A 335 -39.12 -69.84 -116.67
N LYS A 336 -39.68 -68.67 -116.33
CA LYS A 336 -40.83 -68.09 -117.05
C LYS A 336 -40.47 -67.73 -118.50
N LEU A 337 -39.27 -67.21 -118.75
CA LEU A 337 -38.78 -66.92 -120.09
C LEU A 337 -38.56 -68.21 -120.90
N GLN A 338 -37.95 -69.24 -120.31
CA GLN A 338 -37.80 -70.56 -120.91
C GLN A 338 -39.16 -71.20 -121.23
N ALA A 339 -40.11 -71.15 -120.30
CA ALA A 339 -41.47 -71.64 -120.52
C ALA A 339 -42.17 -70.90 -121.68
N LYS A 340 -41.95 -69.58 -121.81
CA LYS A 340 -42.42 -68.82 -122.98
C LYS A 340 -41.76 -69.28 -124.28
N MET A 341 -40.44 -69.45 -124.31
CA MET A 341 -39.74 -69.92 -125.51
C MET A 341 -40.17 -71.34 -125.92
N LEU A 342 -40.31 -72.25 -124.96
CA LEU A 342 -40.81 -73.61 -125.22
C LEU A 342 -42.24 -73.58 -125.75
N LYS A 343 -43.09 -72.71 -125.21
CA LYS A 343 -44.46 -72.50 -125.71
C LYS A 343 -44.46 -71.90 -127.12
N GLU A 344 -43.57 -70.96 -127.42
CA GLU A 344 -43.39 -70.43 -128.77
C GLU A 344 -42.91 -71.52 -129.75
N GLN A 345 -41.94 -72.36 -129.35
CA GLN A 345 -41.51 -73.52 -130.14
C GLN A 345 -42.65 -74.53 -130.35
N GLU A 346 -43.48 -74.80 -129.34
CA GLU A 346 -44.68 -75.63 -129.46
C GLU A 346 -45.65 -75.04 -130.50
N THR A 347 -45.92 -73.73 -130.45
CA THR A 347 -46.79 -73.07 -131.43
C THR A 347 -46.22 -73.10 -132.86
N VAL A 348 -44.89 -72.98 -133.02
CA VAL A 348 -44.22 -73.07 -134.32
C VAL A 348 -44.25 -74.51 -134.86
N LEU A 349 -44.04 -75.52 -134.01
CA LEU A 349 -44.14 -76.93 -134.39
C LEU A 349 -45.58 -77.33 -134.73
N GLN A 350 -46.58 -76.83 -133.99
CA GLN A 350 -47.99 -77.00 -134.34
C GLN A 350 -48.32 -76.36 -135.70
N ALA A 351 -47.75 -75.19 -136.01
CA ALA A 351 -47.91 -74.55 -137.31
C ALA A 351 -47.19 -75.26 -138.48
N GLN A 352 -46.28 -76.22 -138.22
CA GLN A 352 -45.62 -77.04 -139.26
C GLN A 352 -46.31 -78.39 -139.51
N VAL A 353 -47.32 -78.76 -138.71
CA VAL A 353 -48.07 -80.04 -138.82
C VAL A 353 -49.51 -79.82 -139.32
N THR A 354 -49.89 -78.57 -139.61
CA THR A 354 -51.19 -78.19 -140.22
C THR A 354 -50.93 -77.47 -141.53
#